data_AF-A0A4W6DIT6-F1
#
_entry.id   AF-A0A4W6DIT6-F1
#
_cell.length_a   1.000
_cell.length_b   1.000
_cell.length_c   1.000
_cell.angle_alpha   90.00
_cell.angle_beta   90.00
_cell.angle_gamma   90.00
#
_symmetry.space_group_name_H-M   'P 1'
#
loop_
_entity.id
_entity.type
_entity.pdbx_description
1 polymer ?
#
loop_
_entity_poly.entity_id
_entity_poly.type
_entity_poly.pdbx_seq_one_letter_code
_entity_poly.pdbx_strand_id
1 'polypeptide(L)'
;MLNTVMDAVQGFGVSTTHYLQTNYQDAQGLFLWVSWAADLRNTFFIFFPLWFHLRASVGIKLIWVAVIGDWLNLVFKWILFGERPYWWVHETAHYANTVPPHIEQYPMTCETGPGSPSGHAMGAAGVYYTLVTSILAIMTSKKKHGSKKSTNKEWYLKAVLWTLFWGVQVCVCLSRVFIAAHFPHQVIAGVITGMIVAEAFNRTQWIYSASMKKYFYTTLFLTSFAVGFYILLKALGVDLLWTLEKAQKWCVRPEWVHLDTTPFASLLRNMGTLFGLGLGLHSPLYTET
;
A
#
# COMPACT_ATOMS: atom_id res chain seq x y z
N MET A 1 15.09 -3.48 26.58
CA MET A 1 13.92 -4.37 26.49
C MET A 1 13.17 -4.19 25.17
N LEU A 2 12.65 -2.99 24.85
CA LEU A 2 11.98 -2.72 23.57
C LEU A 2 12.87 -2.97 22.33
N ASN A 3 14.13 -2.51 22.35
CA ASN A 3 15.07 -2.74 21.24
C ASN A 3 15.35 -4.23 21.04
N THR A 4 15.55 -4.98 22.13
CA THR A 4 15.78 -6.44 22.08
C THR A 4 14.59 -7.21 21.49
N VAL A 5 13.36 -6.79 21.82
CA VAL A 5 12.14 -7.39 21.24
C VAL A 5 12.05 -7.06 19.75
N MET A 6 12.33 -5.81 19.36
CA MET A 6 12.32 -5.41 17.95
C MET A 6 13.38 -6.16 17.14
N ASP A 7 14.59 -6.31 17.68
CA ASP A 7 15.67 -7.07 17.04
C ASP A 7 15.29 -8.54 16.86
N ALA A 8 14.60 -9.15 17.85
CA ALA A 8 14.09 -10.52 17.72
C ALA A 8 13.00 -10.63 16.64
N VAL A 9 12.10 -9.65 16.55
CA VAL A 9 11.05 -9.61 15.52
C VAL A 9 11.66 -9.43 14.12
N GLN A 10 12.67 -8.58 13.98
CA GLN A 10 13.39 -8.36 12.73
C GLN A 10 14.25 -9.58 12.36
N GLY A 11 14.91 -10.21 13.32
CA GLY A 11 15.65 -11.45 13.15
C GLY A 11 14.76 -12.61 12.68
N PHE A 12 13.58 -12.77 13.30
CA PHE A 12 12.55 -13.70 12.80
C PHE A 12 12.12 -13.35 11.37
N GLY A 13 12.00 -12.07 11.06
CA GLY A 13 11.69 -11.59 9.72
C GLY A 13 12.76 -11.95 8.68
N VAL A 14 14.05 -11.76 8.99
CA VAL A 14 15.16 -12.18 8.12
C VAL A 14 15.14 -13.70 7.92
N SER A 15 14.97 -14.47 9.00
CA SER A 15 14.85 -15.93 8.92
C SER A 15 13.67 -16.37 8.06
N THR A 16 12.54 -15.65 8.12
CA THR A 16 11.37 -15.90 7.26
C THR A 16 11.69 -15.63 5.80
N THR A 17 12.34 -14.50 5.49
CA THR A 17 12.79 -14.18 4.13
C THR A 17 13.75 -15.26 3.61
N HIS A 18 14.77 -15.63 4.38
CA HIS A 18 15.71 -16.68 4.01
C HIS A 18 15.02 -18.03 3.77
N TYR A 19 14.07 -18.40 4.65
CA TYR A 19 13.28 -19.62 4.48
C TYR A 19 12.47 -19.61 3.18
N LEU A 20 11.78 -18.51 2.89
CA LEU A 20 10.99 -18.37 1.66
C LEU A 20 11.89 -18.43 0.41
N GLN A 21 13.02 -17.73 0.46
CA GLN A 21 14.00 -17.71 -0.63
C GLN A 21 14.74 -19.03 -0.82
N THR A 22 14.78 -19.91 0.18
CA THR A 22 15.45 -21.22 0.06
C THR A 22 14.46 -22.30 -0.39
N ASN A 23 13.24 -22.29 0.14
CA ASN A 23 12.26 -23.37 -0.08
C ASN A 23 11.30 -23.10 -1.25
N TYR A 24 11.19 -21.85 -1.71
CA TYR A 24 10.26 -21.45 -2.78
C TYR A 24 10.98 -20.72 -3.92
N GLN A 25 12.22 -21.10 -4.24
CA GLN A 25 13.01 -20.53 -5.34
C GLN A 25 12.28 -20.63 -6.68
N ASP A 26 11.65 -21.77 -6.95
CA ASP A 26 10.90 -22.00 -8.19
C ASP A 26 9.71 -21.04 -8.35
N ALA A 27 9.20 -20.47 -7.24
CA ALA A 27 8.12 -19.50 -7.24
C ALA A 27 8.60 -18.04 -7.32
N GLN A 28 9.91 -17.79 -7.49
CA GLN A 28 10.49 -16.44 -7.59
C GLN A 28 9.75 -15.57 -8.62
N GLY A 29 9.51 -16.10 -9.83
CA GLY A 29 8.81 -15.36 -10.89
C GLY A 29 7.40 -14.93 -10.48
N LEU A 30 6.68 -15.81 -9.76
CA LEU A 30 5.37 -15.50 -9.21
C LEU A 30 5.46 -14.39 -8.15
N PHE A 31 6.40 -14.48 -7.21
CA PHE A 31 6.56 -13.44 -6.19
C PHE A 31 6.90 -12.09 -6.79
N LEU A 32 7.79 -12.02 -7.78
CA LEU A 32 8.11 -10.78 -8.47
C LEU A 32 6.88 -10.22 -9.21
N TRP A 33 6.17 -11.07 -9.95
CA TRP A 33 4.97 -10.64 -10.66
C TRP A 33 3.88 -10.13 -9.70
N VAL A 34 3.64 -10.80 -8.58
CA VAL A 34 2.67 -10.36 -7.56
C VAL A 34 3.08 -9.01 -6.96
N SER A 35 4.37 -8.80 -6.67
CA SER A 35 4.85 -7.51 -6.16
C SER A 35 4.59 -6.39 -7.14
N TRP A 36 4.89 -6.61 -8.42
CA TRP A 36 4.60 -5.65 -9.47
C TRP A 36 3.09 -5.41 -9.64
N ALA A 37 2.28 -6.47 -9.61
CA ALA A 37 0.83 -6.38 -9.77
C ALA A 37 0.18 -5.60 -8.61
N ALA A 38 0.72 -5.72 -7.40
CA ALA A 38 0.24 -5.03 -6.20
C ALA A 38 0.66 -3.56 -6.09
N ASP A 39 1.45 -3.03 -7.03
CA ASP A 39 1.83 -1.63 -7.06
C ASP A 39 0.58 -0.74 -7.21
N LEU A 40 0.50 0.31 -6.39
CA LEU A 40 -0.61 1.25 -6.40
C LEU A 40 -0.79 1.95 -7.77
N ARG A 41 0.27 2.05 -8.58
CA ARG A 41 0.19 2.54 -9.97
C ARG A 41 -0.84 1.78 -10.79
N ASN A 42 -0.94 0.46 -10.63
CA ASN A 42 -1.92 -0.36 -11.34
C ASN A 42 -3.35 -0.01 -10.91
N THR A 43 -3.54 0.48 -9.69
CA THR A 43 -4.85 1.01 -9.25
C THR A 43 -5.25 2.22 -10.08
N PHE A 44 -4.33 3.16 -10.27
CA PHE A 44 -4.60 4.39 -11.04
C PHE A 44 -4.72 4.14 -12.54
N PHE A 45 -3.92 3.25 -13.12
CA PHE A 45 -3.88 3.03 -14.57
C PHE A 45 -4.83 1.94 -15.07
N ILE A 46 -5.18 0.96 -14.24
CA ILE A 46 -5.99 -0.19 -14.66
C ILE A 46 -7.33 -0.21 -13.92
N PHE A 47 -7.33 -0.31 -12.60
CA PHE A 47 -8.57 -0.49 -11.84
C PHE A 47 -9.47 0.75 -11.89
N PHE A 48 -8.91 1.96 -11.77
CA PHE A 48 -9.69 3.18 -11.79
C PHE A 48 -10.43 3.38 -13.12
N PRO A 49 -9.79 3.36 -14.31
CA PRO A 49 -10.51 3.56 -15.57
C PRO A 49 -11.60 2.50 -15.80
N LEU A 50 -11.31 1.23 -15.51
CA LEU A 50 -12.28 0.14 -15.65
C LEU A 50 -13.50 0.35 -14.75
N TRP A 51 -13.28 0.60 -13.46
CA TRP A 51 -14.39 0.77 -12.51
C TRP A 51 -15.11 2.09 -12.68
N PHE A 52 -14.42 3.16 -13.07
CA PHE A 52 -15.05 4.44 -13.35
C PHE A 52 -16.03 4.32 -14.52
N HIS A 53 -15.66 3.60 -15.58
CA HIS A 53 -16.53 3.33 -16.71
C HIS A 53 -17.71 2.39 -16.36
N LEU A 54 -17.46 1.32 -15.58
CA LEU A 54 -18.52 0.38 -15.19
C LEU A 54 -19.49 0.98 -14.16
N ARG A 55 -18.95 1.68 -13.16
CA ARG A 55 -19.65 2.32 -12.03
C ARG A 55 -18.79 3.45 -11.45
N ALA A 56 -19.04 4.68 -11.92
CA ALA A 56 -18.30 5.88 -11.49
C ALA A 56 -18.12 5.99 -9.96
N SER A 57 -19.13 5.66 -9.15
CA SER A 57 -19.04 5.67 -7.69
C SER A 57 -17.95 4.74 -7.14
N VAL A 58 -17.74 3.56 -7.73
CA VAL A 58 -16.66 2.65 -7.33
C VAL A 58 -15.30 3.24 -7.71
N GLY A 59 -15.18 3.79 -8.92
CA GLY A 59 -13.97 4.49 -9.37
C GLY A 59 -13.58 5.65 -8.46
N ILE A 60 -14.54 6.50 -8.09
CA ILE A 60 -14.33 7.62 -7.15
C ILE A 60 -13.86 7.10 -5.79
N LYS A 61 -14.55 6.12 -5.22
CA LYS A 61 -14.19 5.52 -3.92
C LYS A 61 -12.78 4.92 -3.96
N LEU A 62 -12.40 4.26 -5.04
CA LEU A 62 -11.06 3.69 -5.22
C LEU A 62 -9.97 4.75 -5.16
N ILE A 63 -10.13 5.87 -5.87
CA ILE A 63 -9.16 6.98 -5.83
C ILE A 63 -9.03 7.55 -4.43
N TRP A 64 -10.15 7.83 -3.75
CA TRP A 64 -10.14 8.35 -2.39
C TRP A 64 -9.41 7.41 -1.41
N VAL A 65 -9.70 6.11 -1.48
CA VAL A 65 -9.05 5.10 -0.62
C VAL A 65 -7.56 4.99 -0.94
N ALA A 66 -7.18 4.94 -2.22
CA ALA A 66 -5.79 4.82 -2.64
C ALA A 66 -4.97 6.05 -2.23
N VAL A 67 -5.46 7.25 -2.51
CA VAL A 67 -4.78 8.52 -2.21
C VAL A 67 -4.61 8.73 -0.71
N ILE A 68 -5.69 8.57 0.07
CA ILE A 68 -5.65 8.80 1.51
C ILE A 68 -4.89 7.67 2.22
N GLY A 69 -5.03 6.44 1.74
CA GLY A 69 -4.27 5.29 2.24
C GLY A 69 -2.77 5.49 2.06
N ASP A 70 -2.33 5.88 0.87
CA ASP A 70 -0.91 6.09 0.60
C ASP A 70 -0.36 7.35 1.29
N TRP A 71 -1.17 8.41 1.43
CA TRP A 71 -0.81 9.56 2.26
C TRP A 71 -0.65 9.20 3.75
N LEU A 72 -1.53 8.36 4.31
CA LEU A 72 -1.37 7.85 5.67
C LEU A 72 -0.13 6.94 5.79
N ASN A 73 0.13 6.11 4.77
CA ASN A 73 1.34 5.28 4.71
C ASN A 73 2.60 6.15 4.81
N LEU A 74 2.64 7.26 4.06
CA LEU A 74 3.72 8.24 4.06
C LEU A 74 3.97 8.81 5.47
N VAL A 75 2.90 9.32 6.10
CA VAL A 75 2.97 9.89 7.44
C VAL A 75 3.44 8.85 8.47
N PHE A 76 2.89 7.63 8.42
CA PHE A 76 3.32 6.56 9.33
C PHE A 76 4.76 6.13 9.11
N LYS A 77 5.25 6.08 7.87
CA LYS A 77 6.66 5.79 7.58
C LYS A 77 7.60 6.79 8.23
N TRP A 78 7.24 8.06 8.22
CA TRP A 78 7.99 9.13 8.88
C TRP A 78 7.84 9.14 10.41
N ILE A 79 6.84 8.47 10.98
CA ILE A 79 6.69 8.38 12.44
C ILE A 79 7.38 7.12 12.98
N LEU A 80 7.27 6.01 12.25
CA LEU A 80 7.68 4.68 12.73
C LEU A 80 9.13 4.34 12.44
N PHE A 81 9.82 5.05 11.55
CA PHE A 81 11.24 4.85 11.22
C PHE A 81 11.63 3.38 10.99
N GLY A 82 10.76 2.64 10.28
CA GLY A 82 10.96 1.21 10.09
C GLY A 82 12.17 0.86 9.24
N GLU A 83 13.04 -0.02 9.74
CA GLU A 83 14.13 -0.65 8.99
C GLU A 83 13.59 -1.61 7.90
N ARG A 84 14.43 -2.01 6.94
CA ARG A 84 14.11 -3.04 5.93
C ARG A 84 15.06 -4.24 6.04
N PRO A 85 14.61 -5.46 5.68
CA PRO A 85 15.42 -6.65 5.80
C PRO A 85 16.80 -6.55 5.13
N TYR A 86 16.85 -6.08 3.88
CA TYR A 86 18.05 -6.13 3.05
C TYR A 86 19.22 -5.26 3.53
N TRP A 87 18.99 -4.20 4.30
CA TRP A 87 20.06 -3.42 4.93
C TRP A 87 20.20 -3.75 6.41
N TRP A 88 19.09 -4.07 7.10
CA TRP A 88 19.09 -4.31 8.54
C TRP A 88 19.93 -5.53 8.91
N VAL A 89 19.88 -6.59 8.08
CA VAL A 89 20.66 -7.82 8.28
C VAL A 89 22.17 -7.57 8.36
N HIS A 90 22.66 -6.48 7.72
CA HIS A 90 24.07 -6.13 7.69
C HIS A 90 24.50 -5.15 8.79
N GLU A 91 23.57 -4.35 9.33
CA GLU A 91 23.89 -3.29 10.29
C GLU A 91 23.50 -3.63 11.73
N THR A 92 22.69 -4.66 11.94
CA THR A 92 22.22 -5.04 13.27
C THR A 92 23.32 -5.69 14.11
N ALA A 93 23.37 -5.34 15.40
CA ALA A 93 24.20 -6.04 16.38
C ALA A 93 23.62 -7.43 16.75
N HIS A 94 22.39 -7.75 16.31
CA HIS A 94 21.74 -9.03 16.58
C HIS A 94 22.57 -10.24 16.10
N TYR A 95 23.30 -10.07 15.00
CA TYR A 95 24.20 -11.09 14.44
C TYR A 95 25.68 -10.85 14.79
N ALA A 96 26.02 -10.02 15.79
CA ALA A 96 27.42 -9.73 16.10
C ALA A 96 28.28 -10.97 16.45
N ASN A 97 27.63 -12.02 16.98
CA ASN A 97 28.29 -13.27 17.40
C ASN A 97 27.92 -14.47 16.51
N THR A 98 27.18 -14.26 15.42
CA THR A 98 26.67 -15.33 14.54
C THR A 98 26.78 -14.92 13.08
N VAL A 99 26.82 -15.89 12.15
CA VAL A 99 26.80 -15.55 10.72
C VAL A 99 25.37 -15.12 10.35
N PRO A 100 25.16 -13.90 9.83
CA PRO A 100 23.84 -13.46 9.42
C PRO A 100 23.32 -14.32 8.25
N PRO A 101 22.02 -14.66 8.21
CA PRO A 101 21.45 -15.39 7.08
C PRO A 101 21.61 -14.61 5.78
N HIS A 102 22.03 -15.29 4.71
CA HIS A 102 22.09 -14.68 3.39
C HIS A 102 20.68 -14.51 2.82
N ILE A 103 20.31 -13.28 2.44
CA ILE A 103 19.05 -12.99 1.77
C ILE A 103 19.32 -12.39 0.40
N GLU A 104 18.63 -12.92 -0.60
CA GLU A 104 18.73 -12.49 -1.99
C GLU A 104 18.05 -11.14 -2.20
N GLN A 105 18.62 -10.34 -3.09
CA GLN A 105 18.02 -9.08 -3.55
C GLN A 105 17.54 -9.22 -5.00
N TYR A 106 16.44 -8.55 -5.29
CA TYR A 106 15.78 -8.55 -6.59
C TYR A 106 15.54 -7.11 -7.07
N PRO A 107 15.14 -6.89 -8.33
CA PRO A 107 14.92 -5.55 -8.87
C PRO A 107 13.98 -4.65 -8.06
N MET A 108 13.04 -5.20 -7.27
CA MET A 108 12.09 -4.44 -6.44
C MET A 108 12.47 -4.40 -4.94
N THR A 109 13.65 -4.86 -4.56
CA THR A 109 14.09 -4.92 -3.16
C THR A 109 14.45 -3.55 -2.60
N CYS A 110 15.21 -2.76 -3.36
CA CYS A 110 15.88 -1.55 -2.86
C CYS A 110 15.01 -0.29 -2.92
N GLU A 111 13.87 -0.32 -2.25
CA GLU A 111 13.03 0.86 -2.07
C GLU A 111 13.67 1.88 -1.11
N THR A 112 13.56 3.17 -1.42
CA THR A 112 14.33 4.25 -0.78
C THR A 112 13.59 4.96 0.36
N GLY A 113 12.50 4.39 0.88
CA GLY A 113 11.74 4.95 2.00
C GLY A 113 11.64 4.00 3.19
N PRO A 114 11.22 4.47 4.37
CA PRO A 114 11.08 3.61 5.56
C PRO A 114 10.15 2.42 5.33
N GLY A 115 10.40 1.30 6.03
CA GLY A 115 9.73 0.02 5.80
C GLY A 115 8.34 -0.12 6.45
N SER A 116 8.02 0.67 7.47
CA SER A 116 6.80 0.46 8.30
C SER A 116 5.74 1.54 8.09
N PRO A 117 4.47 1.20 7.77
CA PRO A 117 3.99 -0.10 7.29
C PRO A 117 4.24 -0.29 5.79
N SER A 118 4.08 -1.51 5.30
CA SER A 118 4.27 -1.80 3.87
C SER A 118 3.21 -1.11 3.01
N GLY A 119 3.67 -0.26 2.08
CA GLY A 119 2.79 0.47 1.16
C GLY A 119 2.07 -0.43 0.16
N HIS A 120 2.75 -1.46 -0.36
CA HIS A 120 2.14 -2.45 -1.26
C HIS A 120 1.02 -3.24 -0.56
N ALA A 121 1.27 -3.74 0.65
CA ALA A 121 0.26 -4.47 1.41
C ALA A 121 -0.93 -3.57 1.80
N MET A 122 -0.64 -2.33 2.22
CA MET A 122 -1.66 -1.35 2.58
C MET A 122 -2.52 -0.92 1.38
N GLY A 123 -1.89 -0.63 0.24
CA GLY A 123 -2.57 -0.29 -1.00
C GLY A 123 -3.44 -1.43 -1.51
N ALA A 124 -2.89 -2.65 -1.60
CA ALA A 124 -3.63 -3.83 -1.99
C ALA A 124 -4.83 -4.07 -1.07
N ALA A 125 -4.63 -4.07 0.25
CA ALA A 125 -5.72 -4.25 1.21
C ALA A 125 -6.81 -3.19 1.04
N GLY A 126 -6.44 -1.90 0.93
CA GLY A 126 -7.40 -0.82 0.75
C GLY A 126 -8.22 -0.96 -0.54
N VAL A 127 -7.55 -1.24 -1.66
CA VAL A 127 -8.16 -1.37 -2.99
C VAL A 127 -9.06 -2.60 -3.06
N TYR A 128 -8.56 -3.79 -2.75
CA TYR A 128 -9.34 -5.02 -2.87
C TYR A 128 -10.50 -5.08 -1.86
N TYR A 129 -10.34 -4.53 -0.65
CA TYR A 129 -11.44 -4.38 0.30
C TYR A 129 -12.54 -3.46 -0.25
N THR A 130 -12.14 -2.36 -0.87
CA THR A 130 -13.06 -1.43 -1.53
C THR A 130 -13.83 -2.10 -2.66
N LEU A 131 -13.17 -2.94 -3.46
CA LEU A 131 -13.81 -3.71 -4.53
C LEU A 131 -14.81 -4.74 -3.97
N VAL A 132 -14.39 -5.55 -2.99
CA VAL A 132 -15.25 -6.56 -2.35
C VAL A 132 -16.51 -5.92 -1.77
N THR A 133 -16.36 -4.86 -0.97
CA THR A 133 -17.50 -4.16 -0.36
C THR A 133 -18.42 -3.51 -1.39
N SER A 134 -17.86 -2.90 -2.45
CA SER A 134 -18.63 -2.29 -3.53
C SER A 134 -19.41 -3.32 -4.34
N ILE A 135 -18.78 -4.44 -4.71
CA ILE A 135 -19.44 -5.54 -5.45
C ILE A 135 -20.58 -6.12 -4.61
N LEU A 136 -20.34 -6.39 -3.32
CA LEU A 136 -21.37 -6.88 -2.40
C LEU A 136 -22.55 -5.91 -2.29
N ALA A 137 -22.28 -4.61 -2.17
CA ALA A 137 -23.33 -3.59 -2.11
C ALA A 137 -24.17 -3.56 -3.40
N ILE A 138 -23.53 -3.59 -4.57
CA ILE A 138 -24.22 -3.58 -5.87
C ILE A 138 -25.08 -4.83 -6.05
N MET A 139 -24.53 -6.02 -5.78
CA MET A 139 -25.23 -7.29 -5.98
C MET A 139 -26.38 -7.50 -4.98
N THR A 140 -26.26 -6.96 -3.77
CA THR A 140 -27.31 -7.02 -2.76
C THR A 140 -28.43 -6.01 -3.04
N SER A 141 -28.08 -4.80 -3.50
CA SER A 141 -29.05 -3.75 -3.86
C SER A 141 -29.93 -4.15 -5.04
N LYS A 142 -29.35 -4.70 -6.13
CA LYS A 142 -30.11 -5.16 -7.31
C LYS A 142 -31.15 -6.24 -7.00
N LYS A 143 -30.90 -7.11 -6.01
CA LYS A 143 -31.82 -8.19 -5.64
C LYS A 143 -33.05 -7.70 -4.85
N LYS A 144 -32.96 -6.53 -4.22
CA LYS A 144 -34.06 -5.94 -3.44
C LYS A 144 -35.23 -5.45 -4.31
N HIS A 145 -35.07 -5.39 -5.63
CA HIS A 145 -36.08 -4.88 -6.59
C HIS A 145 -36.70 -5.96 -7.50
N GLY A 146 -36.39 -7.25 -7.36
CA GLY A 146 -36.98 -8.24 -8.30
C GLY A 146 -36.87 -9.73 -8.03
N SER A 147 -36.38 -10.23 -6.88
CA SER A 147 -36.38 -11.68 -6.65
C SER A 147 -36.33 -12.09 -5.17
N LYS A 148 -36.91 -13.27 -4.86
CA LYS A 148 -36.86 -13.93 -3.54
C LYS A 148 -35.40 -14.02 -3.06
N LYS A 149 -35.15 -13.53 -1.85
CA LYS A 149 -33.84 -13.49 -1.20
C LYS A 149 -33.31 -14.92 -0.97
N SER A 150 -32.51 -15.45 -1.90
CA SER A 150 -31.82 -16.72 -1.68
C SER A 150 -30.59 -16.48 -0.78
N THR A 151 -30.79 -16.64 0.52
CA THR A 151 -29.78 -16.44 1.58
C THR A 151 -28.49 -17.22 1.30
N ASN A 152 -28.61 -18.44 0.75
CA ASN A 152 -27.47 -19.30 0.45
C ASN A 152 -26.58 -18.73 -0.67
N LYS A 153 -27.16 -18.15 -1.73
CA LYS A 153 -26.39 -17.53 -2.83
C LYS A 153 -25.65 -16.27 -2.39
N GLU A 154 -26.22 -15.49 -1.48
CA GLU A 154 -25.57 -14.29 -0.93
C GLU A 154 -24.40 -14.66 -0.02
N TRP A 155 -24.59 -15.65 0.84
CA TRP A 155 -23.52 -16.16 1.70
C TRP A 155 -22.36 -16.74 0.88
N TYR A 156 -22.67 -17.53 -0.15
CA TYR A 156 -21.65 -18.10 -1.05
C TYR A 156 -20.83 -17.00 -1.74
N LEU A 157 -21.49 -15.97 -2.29
CA LEU A 157 -20.79 -14.83 -2.89
C LEU A 157 -19.87 -14.11 -1.89
N LYS A 158 -20.35 -13.88 -0.67
CA LYS A 158 -19.55 -13.28 0.40
C LYS A 158 -18.33 -14.14 0.71
N ALA A 159 -18.52 -15.45 0.88
CA ALA A 159 -17.44 -16.39 1.14
C ALA A 159 -16.39 -16.33 0.02
N VAL A 160 -16.81 -16.45 -1.24
CA VAL A 160 -15.91 -16.40 -2.40
C VAL A 160 -15.12 -15.08 -2.46
N LEU A 161 -15.79 -13.93 -2.34
CA LEU A 161 -15.10 -12.62 -2.43
C LEU A 161 -14.11 -12.40 -1.28
N TRP A 162 -14.47 -12.78 -0.05
CA TRP A 162 -13.55 -12.66 1.09
C TRP A 162 -12.40 -13.67 1.02
N THR A 163 -12.64 -14.89 0.54
CA THR A 163 -11.57 -15.86 0.28
C THR A 163 -10.60 -15.33 -0.78
N LEU A 164 -11.10 -14.76 -1.88
CA LEU A 164 -10.26 -14.13 -2.89
C LEU A 164 -9.47 -12.95 -2.34
N PHE A 165 -10.10 -12.09 -1.53
CA PHE A 165 -9.43 -10.98 -0.85
C PHE A 165 -8.24 -11.47 -0.02
N TRP A 166 -8.45 -12.45 0.86
CA TRP A 166 -7.39 -12.99 1.71
C TRP A 166 -6.32 -13.73 0.92
N GLY A 167 -6.70 -14.46 -0.13
CA GLY A 167 -5.75 -15.08 -1.04
C GLY A 167 -4.79 -14.05 -1.67
N VAL A 168 -5.34 -12.92 -2.15
CA VAL A 168 -4.52 -11.81 -2.67
C VAL A 168 -3.63 -11.22 -1.58
N GLN A 169 -4.15 -10.96 -0.36
CA GLN A 169 -3.34 -10.40 0.72
C GLN A 169 -2.17 -11.31 1.10
N VAL A 170 -2.40 -12.62 1.20
CA VAL A 170 -1.34 -13.60 1.49
C VAL A 170 -0.27 -13.56 0.39
N CYS A 171 -0.68 -13.59 -0.88
CA CYS A 171 0.27 -13.52 -2.00
C CYS A 171 1.11 -12.23 -1.96
N VAL A 172 0.48 -11.07 -1.74
CA VAL A 172 1.19 -9.78 -1.67
C VAL A 172 2.15 -9.75 -0.48
N CYS A 173 1.69 -10.13 0.71
CA CYS A 173 2.52 -10.16 1.92
C CYS A 173 3.74 -11.08 1.74
N LEU A 174 3.53 -12.32 1.28
CA LEU A 174 4.62 -13.26 1.04
C LEU A 174 5.59 -12.75 -0.03
N SER A 175 5.07 -12.16 -1.11
CA SER A 175 5.90 -11.55 -2.14
C SER A 175 6.81 -10.45 -1.57
N ARG A 176 6.30 -9.55 -0.73
CA ARG A 176 7.08 -8.46 -0.12
C ARG A 176 8.15 -8.95 0.86
N VAL A 177 7.88 -10.05 1.58
CA VAL A 177 8.85 -10.69 2.48
C VAL A 177 9.89 -11.47 1.67
N PHE A 178 9.48 -12.19 0.62
CA PHE A 178 10.36 -12.95 -0.25
C PHE A 178 11.40 -12.05 -0.93
N ILE A 179 11.00 -10.86 -1.41
CA ILE A 179 11.94 -9.93 -2.06
C ILE A 179 12.76 -9.10 -1.06
N ALA A 180 12.75 -9.44 0.24
CA ALA A 180 13.49 -8.72 1.28
C ALA A 180 13.16 -7.21 1.41
N ALA A 181 12.02 -6.76 0.88
CA ALA A 181 11.62 -5.35 0.93
C ALA A 181 10.93 -4.97 2.23
N HIS A 182 10.28 -5.94 2.90
CA HIS A 182 9.55 -5.72 4.16
C HIS A 182 9.64 -6.91 5.10
N PHE A 183 9.58 -6.63 6.40
CA PHE A 183 9.40 -7.64 7.44
C PHE A 183 7.93 -8.10 7.55
N PRO A 184 7.65 -9.32 8.08
CA PRO A 184 6.29 -9.83 8.27
C PRO A 184 5.36 -8.88 9.06
N HIS A 185 5.86 -8.28 10.14
CA HIS A 185 5.05 -7.34 10.94
C HIS A 185 4.65 -6.07 10.16
N GLN A 186 5.49 -5.63 9.22
CA GLN A 186 5.23 -4.43 8.41
C GLN A 186 4.14 -4.67 7.36
N VAL A 187 4.12 -5.86 6.75
CA VAL A 187 3.07 -6.23 5.78
C VAL A 187 1.74 -6.48 6.50
N ILE A 188 1.75 -7.11 7.67
CA ILE A 188 0.55 -7.30 8.51
C ILE A 188 -0.03 -5.93 8.93
N ALA A 189 0.81 -5.03 9.44
CA ALA A 189 0.40 -3.68 9.80
C ALA A 189 -0.19 -2.95 8.58
N GLY A 190 0.42 -3.11 7.40
CA GLY A 190 -0.09 -2.56 6.14
C GLY A 190 -1.49 -3.07 5.80
N VAL A 191 -1.72 -4.39 5.86
CA VAL A 191 -3.06 -4.96 5.60
C VAL A 191 -4.10 -4.38 6.54
N ILE A 192 -3.80 -4.34 7.85
CA ILE A 192 -4.72 -3.83 8.86
C ILE A 192 -5.05 -2.35 8.59
N THR A 193 -4.05 -1.50 8.39
CA THR A 193 -4.28 -0.08 8.15
C THR A 193 -5.04 0.15 6.84
N GLY A 194 -4.71 -0.59 5.77
CA GLY A 194 -5.41 -0.51 4.49
C GLY A 194 -6.90 -0.85 4.59
N MET A 195 -7.23 -1.92 5.33
CA MET A 195 -8.63 -2.29 5.61
C MET A 195 -9.37 -1.21 6.41
N ILE A 196 -8.71 -0.61 7.41
CA ILE A 196 -9.29 0.48 8.22
C ILE A 196 -9.62 1.69 7.33
N VAL A 197 -8.70 2.09 6.44
CA VAL A 197 -8.94 3.19 5.50
C VAL A 197 -10.13 2.88 4.59
N ALA A 198 -10.16 1.68 3.99
CA ALA A 198 -11.24 1.29 3.09
C ALA A 198 -12.61 1.25 3.79
N GLU A 199 -12.66 0.75 5.03
CA GLU A 199 -13.89 0.71 5.83
C GLU A 199 -14.34 2.12 6.25
N ALA A 200 -13.41 3.02 6.59
CA ALA A 200 -13.74 4.42 6.85
C ALA A 200 -14.41 5.08 5.63
N PHE A 201 -13.89 4.83 4.42
CA PHE A 201 -14.50 5.32 3.19
C PHE A 201 -15.80 4.60 2.81
N ASN A 202 -16.02 3.38 3.30
CA ASN A 202 -17.30 2.70 3.13
C ASN A 202 -18.43 3.42 3.87
N ARG A 203 -18.12 4.07 4.99
CA ARG A 203 -19.06 4.87 5.80
C ARG A 203 -19.17 6.32 5.33
N THR A 204 -18.29 6.74 4.43
CA THR A 204 -18.16 8.13 4.01
C THR A 204 -18.92 8.37 2.70
N GLN A 205 -20.04 9.10 2.75
CA GLN A 205 -20.87 9.38 1.57
C GLN A 205 -20.58 10.73 0.90
N TRP A 206 -19.95 11.66 1.61
CA TRP A 206 -19.73 13.03 1.08
C TRP A 206 -18.79 13.08 -0.13
N ILE A 207 -17.97 12.04 -0.33
CA ILE A 207 -17.03 11.96 -1.45
C ILE A 207 -17.73 11.94 -2.82
N TYR A 208 -18.98 11.46 -2.88
CA TYR A 208 -19.74 11.36 -4.13
C TYR A 208 -20.42 12.67 -4.53
N SER A 209 -20.60 13.59 -3.57
CA SER A 209 -21.15 14.93 -3.78
C SER A 209 -20.12 16.02 -3.50
N ALA A 210 -18.83 15.66 -3.55
CA ALA A 210 -17.75 16.59 -3.28
C ALA A 210 -17.60 17.60 -4.42
N SER A 211 -17.71 18.89 -4.11
CA SER A 211 -17.49 19.95 -5.09
C SER A 211 -16.01 20.09 -5.45
N MET A 212 -15.71 20.72 -6.58
CA MET A 212 -14.33 21.03 -6.99
C MET A 212 -13.54 21.78 -5.89
N LYS A 213 -14.20 22.67 -5.13
CA LYS A 213 -13.59 23.36 -3.99
C LYS A 213 -13.10 22.36 -2.92
N LYS A 214 -13.87 21.31 -2.63
CA LYS A 214 -13.46 20.28 -1.66
C LYS A 214 -12.23 19.51 -2.16
N TYR A 215 -12.22 19.09 -3.43
CA TYR A 215 -11.04 18.44 -4.02
C TYR A 215 -9.79 19.32 -3.95
N PHE A 216 -9.92 20.61 -4.26
CA PHE A 216 -8.83 21.58 -4.16
C PHE A 216 -8.34 21.73 -2.71
N TYR A 217 -9.23 22.02 -1.75
CA TYR A 217 -8.84 22.22 -0.36
C TYR A 217 -8.27 20.95 0.29
N THR A 218 -8.81 19.77 -0.05
CA THR A 218 -8.25 18.50 0.43
C THR A 218 -6.85 18.28 -0.13
N THR A 219 -6.64 18.48 -1.44
CA THR A 219 -5.32 18.33 -2.06
C THR A 219 -4.30 19.29 -1.45
N LEU A 220 -4.70 20.56 -1.27
CA LEU A 220 -3.87 21.58 -0.65
C LEU A 220 -3.53 21.19 0.80
N PHE A 221 -4.52 20.80 1.60
CA PHE A 221 -4.32 20.38 2.99
C PHE A 221 -3.34 19.19 3.10
N LEU A 222 -3.55 18.13 2.32
CA LEU A 222 -2.70 16.94 2.35
C LEU A 222 -1.27 17.26 1.94
N THR A 223 -1.09 18.11 0.93
CA THR A 223 0.23 18.57 0.47
C THR A 223 0.91 19.42 1.54
N SER A 224 0.23 20.45 2.03
CA SER A 224 0.76 21.37 3.04
C SER A 224 1.10 20.66 4.34
N PHE A 225 0.27 19.69 4.77
CA PHE A 225 0.58 18.88 5.94
C PHE A 225 1.82 18.03 5.73
N ALA A 226 1.91 17.29 4.61
CA ALA A 226 3.06 16.42 4.37
C ALA A 226 4.38 17.22 4.27
N VAL A 227 4.37 18.36 3.57
CA VAL A 227 5.52 19.25 3.48
C VAL A 227 5.85 19.90 4.83
N GLY A 228 4.84 20.40 5.54
CA GLY A 228 5.01 21.00 6.86
C GLY A 228 5.56 20.01 7.89
N PHE A 229 5.06 18.78 7.87
CA PHE A 229 5.53 17.70 8.74
C PHE A 229 6.97 17.28 8.39
N TYR A 230 7.31 17.19 7.11
CA TYR A 230 8.70 16.99 6.66
C TYR A 230 9.64 18.08 7.17
N ILE A 231 9.25 19.35 7.03
CA ILE A 231 10.05 20.49 7.51
C ILE A 231 10.19 20.45 9.04
N LEU A 232 9.11 20.12 9.76
CA LEU A 232 9.13 19.98 11.21
C LEU A 232 10.11 18.89 11.66
N LEU A 233 10.04 17.70 11.07
CA LEU A 233 10.96 16.59 11.40
C LEU A 233 12.42 17.01 11.13
N LYS A 234 12.68 17.68 10.00
CA LYS A 234 14.00 18.22 9.69
C LYS A 234 14.46 19.27 10.72
N ALA A 235 13.57 20.16 11.14
CA ALA A 235 13.87 21.19 12.16
C ALA A 235 14.15 20.58 13.54
N LEU A 236 13.52 19.45 13.86
CA LEU A 236 13.79 18.66 15.07
C LEU A 236 15.07 17.80 14.97
N GLY A 237 15.83 17.93 13.87
CA GLY A 237 17.10 17.22 13.68
C GLY A 237 16.94 15.76 13.26
N VAL A 238 15.75 15.36 12.80
CA VAL A 238 15.51 14.00 12.32
C VAL A 238 16.08 13.86 10.92
N ASP A 239 17.01 12.91 10.74
CA ASP A 239 17.49 12.55 9.41
C ASP A 239 16.36 11.85 8.64
N LEU A 240 16.01 12.38 7.47
CA LEU A 240 14.99 11.82 6.59
C LEU A 240 15.62 11.15 5.35
N LEU A 241 16.92 11.33 5.14
CA LEU A 241 17.68 10.74 4.05
C LEU A 241 18.41 9.46 4.47
N TRP A 242 18.41 9.11 5.76
CA TRP A 242 19.00 7.87 6.28
C TRP A 242 18.63 6.61 5.47
N THR A 243 17.37 6.49 5.03
CA THR A 243 16.94 5.33 4.22
C THR A 243 17.52 5.34 2.81
N LEU A 244 17.77 6.51 2.24
CA LEU A 244 18.41 6.63 0.92
C LEU A 244 19.88 6.25 1.02
N GLU A 245 20.58 6.68 2.07
CA GLU A 245 21.98 6.31 2.32
C GLU A 245 22.11 4.79 2.53
N LYS A 246 21.22 4.18 3.34
CA LYS A 246 21.18 2.72 3.50
C LYS A 246 20.89 2.00 2.20
N ALA A 247 19.96 2.50 1.39
CA ALA A 247 19.64 1.92 0.10
C ALA A 247 20.83 1.97 -0.87
N GLN A 248 21.53 3.10 -0.95
CA GLN A 248 22.72 3.25 -1.79
C GLN A 248 23.89 2.37 -1.33
N LYS A 249 24.05 2.18 -0.01
CA LYS A 249 25.13 1.40 0.59
C LYS A 249 24.93 -0.11 0.44
N TRP A 250 23.71 -0.60 0.64
CA TRP A 250 23.43 -2.04 0.76
C TRP A 250 22.70 -2.65 -0.43
N CYS A 251 22.26 -1.84 -1.41
CA CYS A 251 21.69 -2.41 -2.62
C CYS A 251 22.80 -3.06 -3.47
N VAL A 252 22.60 -4.31 -3.89
CA VAL A 252 23.58 -5.06 -4.71
C VAL A 252 23.81 -4.40 -6.06
N ARG A 253 22.77 -3.77 -6.61
CA ARG A 253 22.79 -3.14 -7.93
C ARG A 253 22.30 -1.70 -7.86
N PRO A 254 23.11 -0.70 -8.25
CA PRO A 254 22.69 0.70 -8.22
C PRO A 254 21.42 0.98 -9.03
N GLU A 255 21.20 0.24 -10.13
CA GLU A 255 20.01 0.39 -10.97
C GLU A 255 18.69 -0.07 -10.30
N TRP A 256 18.77 -0.77 -9.17
CA TRP A 256 17.60 -1.18 -8.38
C TRP A 256 17.22 -0.15 -7.31
N VAL A 257 18.00 0.92 -7.15
CA VAL A 257 17.66 2.03 -6.23
C VAL A 257 16.61 2.92 -6.88
N HIS A 258 15.35 2.67 -6.53
CA HIS A 258 14.19 3.29 -7.18
C HIS A 258 13.80 4.63 -6.56
N LEU A 259 14.25 5.74 -7.16
CA LEU A 259 13.94 7.11 -6.69
C LEU A 259 12.45 7.48 -6.79
N ASP A 260 11.69 6.80 -7.65
CA ASP A 260 10.23 6.94 -7.77
C ASP A 260 9.48 6.35 -6.56
N THR A 261 10.17 5.58 -5.71
CA THR A 261 9.63 5.09 -4.43
C THR A 261 9.84 6.08 -3.27
N THR A 262 10.40 7.27 -3.56
CA THR A 262 10.56 8.31 -2.55
C THR A 262 9.22 8.85 -2.04
N PRO A 263 9.16 9.26 -0.76
CA PRO A 263 8.02 9.94 -0.15
C PRO A 263 7.36 11.03 -1.04
N PHE A 264 8.17 11.91 -1.62
CA PHE A 264 7.68 13.03 -2.42
C PHE A 264 7.13 12.61 -3.79
N ALA A 265 7.74 11.62 -4.45
CA ALA A 265 7.24 11.10 -5.72
C ALA A 265 5.82 10.52 -5.54
N SER A 266 5.59 9.77 -4.46
CA SER A 266 4.25 9.24 -4.15
C SER A 266 3.25 10.35 -3.83
N LEU A 267 3.66 11.34 -3.03
CA LEU A 267 2.81 12.49 -2.70
C LEU A 267 2.34 13.22 -3.97
N LEU A 268 3.25 13.58 -4.88
CA LEU A 268 2.90 14.29 -6.11
C LEU A 268 1.95 13.49 -7.00
N ARG A 269 2.20 12.20 -7.16
CA ARG A 269 1.32 11.29 -7.91
C ARG A 269 -0.10 11.28 -7.32
N ASN A 270 -0.22 11.15 -6.01
CA ASN A 270 -1.51 11.07 -5.34
C ASN A 270 -2.28 12.39 -5.40
N MET A 271 -1.58 13.51 -5.18
CA MET A 271 -2.20 14.85 -5.23
C MET A 271 -2.65 15.19 -6.64
N GLY A 272 -1.81 14.89 -7.65
CA GLY A 272 -2.18 15.04 -9.06
C GLY A 272 -3.39 14.18 -9.43
N THR A 273 -3.45 12.94 -8.94
CA THR A 273 -4.59 12.04 -9.20
C THR A 273 -5.88 12.55 -8.54
N LEU A 274 -5.83 12.97 -7.28
CA LEU A 274 -7.01 13.47 -6.55
C LEU A 274 -7.53 14.77 -7.16
N PHE A 275 -6.63 15.70 -7.48
CA PHE A 275 -6.97 16.96 -8.12
C PHE A 275 -7.50 16.74 -9.55
N GLY A 276 -6.86 15.85 -10.31
CA GLY A 276 -7.28 15.45 -11.66
C GLY A 276 -8.65 14.81 -11.68
N LEU A 277 -8.98 13.96 -10.70
CA LEU A 277 -10.34 13.43 -10.53
C LEU A 277 -11.35 14.56 -10.29
N GLY A 278 -11.01 15.51 -9.42
CA GLY A 278 -11.84 16.69 -9.17
C GLY A 278 -12.13 17.48 -10.45
N LEU A 279 -11.09 17.77 -11.23
CA LEU A 279 -11.21 18.45 -12.53
C LEU A 279 -12.05 17.66 -13.52
N GLY A 280 -11.84 16.35 -13.63
CA GLY A 280 -12.59 15.49 -14.54
C GLY A 280 -14.09 15.47 -14.25
N LEU A 281 -14.46 15.34 -12.96
CA LEU A 281 -15.86 15.31 -12.53
C LEU A 281 -16.59 16.66 -12.65
N HIS A 282 -15.87 17.77 -12.72
CA HIS A 282 -16.43 19.13 -12.77
C HIS A 282 -16.09 19.87 -14.06
N SER A 283 -15.52 19.17 -15.05
CA SER A 283 -15.27 19.72 -16.37
C SER A 283 -16.62 19.89 -17.10
N PRO A 284 -16.80 20.97 -17.89
CA PRO A 284 -17.99 21.18 -18.71
C PRO A 284 -18.35 19.95 -19.57
N LEU A 285 -17.33 19.24 -20.04
CA LEU A 285 -17.45 18.03 -20.87
C LEU A 285 -18.13 16.85 -20.15
N TYR A 286 -18.10 16.80 -18.82
CA TYR A 286 -18.76 15.77 -18.02
C TYR A 286 -20.17 16.17 -17.60
N THR A 287 -20.45 17.48 -17.49
CA THR A 287 -21.79 18.00 -17.16
C THR A 287 -22.75 18.04 -18.36
N GLU A 288 -22.24 17.88 -19.58
CA GLU A 288 -23.04 17.85 -20.82
C GLU A 288 -23.42 16.44 -21.29
N THR A 289 -23.02 15.38 -20.56
CA THR A 289 -23.43 13.97 -20.79
C THR A 289 -24.38 13.47 -19.73
#